data_AF-A0A2E0ZFM0-F1
#
_entry.id   AF-A0A2E0ZFM0-F1
#
_cell.length_a   1.000
_cell.length_b   1.000
_cell.length_c   1.000
_cell.angle_alpha   90.00
_cell.angle_beta   90.00
_cell.angle_gamma   90.00
#
_symmetry.space_group_name_H-M   'P 1'
#
loop_
_entity.id
_entity.type
_entity.pdbx_description
1 polymer ?
#
loop_
_entity_poly.entity_id
_entity_poly.type
_entity_poly.pdbx_seq_one_letter_code
_entity_poly.pdbx_strand_id
1 'polypeptide(L)'
;MRENRMPDKRIHPSIVLLMVAIAIILAAGVFLAINVIQNRNRAAEPDPAAGNFLVTVGAEQISLQVDPNLRPTIIEAPVDNTPRTEDAPDEQIQEATATPEPTAVPVDTQAATAVPAPAVAKIIFIDYTVQQGDTLYSISDRLDTSISLMAEHDIAQDNLVPGQIIRLPIGNPEFCAGRGRPYAIGEGDTAYNLSERFNTTPQNLQAINSLDVNFTIRTADIICIP
;
A
#
# COMPACT_ATOMS: atom_id res chain seq x y z
N MET A 1 16.15 60.31 41.41
CA MET A 1 16.02 59.66 40.10
C MET A 1 17.17 58.66 39.99
N ARG A 2 16.89 57.35 39.99
CA ARG A 2 17.92 56.29 39.94
C ARG A 2 18.06 55.85 38.48
N GLU A 3 19.20 56.16 37.89
CA GLU A 3 19.57 55.78 36.53
C GLU A 3 19.78 54.26 36.46
N ASN A 4 18.86 53.52 35.86
CA ASN A 4 19.04 52.10 35.57
C ASN A 4 19.98 51.95 34.36
N ARG A 5 21.29 51.86 34.64
CA ARG A 5 22.30 51.55 33.62
C ARG A 5 22.22 50.07 33.29
N MET A 6 21.69 49.73 32.10
CA MET A 6 21.68 48.35 31.57
C MET A 6 23.12 47.80 31.49
N PRO A 7 23.38 46.56 31.92
CA PRO A 7 24.68 45.93 31.74
C PRO A 7 24.88 45.55 30.27
N ASP A 8 25.86 46.19 29.63
CA ASP A 8 26.37 45.84 28.30
C ASP A 8 26.94 44.42 28.34
N LYS A 9 26.12 43.42 27.94
CA LYS A 9 26.51 42.01 27.84
C LYS A 9 27.40 41.86 26.61
N ARG A 10 28.68 42.22 26.77
CA ARG A 10 29.71 41.89 25.78
C ARG A 10 29.89 40.37 25.79
N ILE A 11 29.42 39.72 24.73
CA ILE A 11 29.64 38.29 24.54
C ILE A 11 31.15 38.08 24.43
N HIS A 12 31.72 37.32 25.38
CA HIS A 12 33.15 37.07 25.39
C HIS A 12 33.58 36.35 24.11
N PRO A 13 34.74 36.71 23.52
CA PRO A 13 35.21 36.12 22.27
C PRO A 13 35.34 34.59 22.32
N SER A 14 35.58 34.03 23.51
CA SER A 14 35.60 32.59 23.76
C SER A 14 34.24 31.89 23.54
N ILE A 15 33.13 32.58 23.86
CA ILE A 15 31.77 32.07 23.66
C ILE A 15 31.43 32.06 22.17
N VAL A 16 31.85 33.10 21.44
CA VAL A 16 31.68 33.18 19.99
C VAL A 16 32.46 32.06 19.30
N LEU A 17 33.71 31.81 19.73
CA LEU A 17 34.53 30.73 19.20
C LEU A 17 33.90 29.34 19.43
N LEU A 18 33.34 29.11 20.62
CA LEU A 18 32.64 27.87 20.95
C LEU A 18 31.40 27.66 20.07
N MET A 19 30.59 28.71 19.87
CA MET A 19 29.40 28.65 19.00
C MET A 19 29.77 28.31 17.56
N VAL A 20 30.83 28.91 17.03
CA VAL A 20 31.33 28.62 15.67
C VAL A 20 31.83 27.18 15.57
N ALA A 21 32.56 26.68 16.57
CA ALA A 21 33.03 25.30 16.58
C ALA A 21 31.87 24.28 16.58
N ILE A 22 30.83 24.53 17.39
CA ILE A 22 29.63 23.69 17.42
C ILE A 22 28.91 23.71 16.07
N ALA A 23 28.77 24.89 15.46
CA ALA A 23 28.14 25.02 14.14
C ALA A 23 28.88 24.22 13.05
N ILE A 24 30.23 24.23 13.07
CA ILE A 24 31.05 23.46 12.13
C ILE A 24 30.86 21.95 12.34
N ILE A 25 30.85 21.49 13.60
CA ILE A 25 30.66 20.07 13.92
C ILE A 25 29.28 19.58 13.47
N LEU A 26 28.23 20.37 13.72
CA LEU A 26 26.87 20.04 13.27
C LEU A 26 26.77 20.01 11.74
N ALA A 27 27.36 20.99 11.04
CA ALA A 27 27.37 21.01 9.58
C ALA A 27 28.12 19.82 8.97
N ALA A 28 29.26 19.44 9.54
CA ALA A 28 30.02 18.26 9.10
C ALA A 28 29.24 16.95 9.34
N GLY A 29 28.54 16.83 10.48
CA GLY A 29 27.70 15.68 10.78
C GLY A 29 26.53 15.52 9.80
N VAL A 30 25.84 16.62 9.48
CA VAL A 30 24.75 16.63 8.49
C VAL A 30 25.28 16.27 7.10
N PHE A 31 26.43 16.82 6.69
CA PHE A 31 27.04 16.50 5.40
C PHE A 31 27.43 15.01 5.27
N LEU A 32 28.02 14.42 6.33
CA LEU A 32 28.33 13.00 6.37
C LEU A 32 27.07 12.14 6.32
N ALA A 33 26.01 12.51 7.05
CA ALA A 33 24.74 11.79 7.02
C ALA A 33 24.10 11.79 5.62
N ILE A 34 24.09 12.94 4.94
CA ILE A 34 23.59 13.06 3.57
C ILE A 34 24.41 12.17 2.62
N ASN A 35 25.74 12.15 2.75
CA ASN A 35 26.59 11.33 1.90
C ASN A 35 26.39 9.83 2.14
N VAL A 36 26.18 9.39 3.39
CA VAL A 36 25.86 8.00 3.73
C VAL A 36 24.50 7.57 3.14
N ILE A 37 23.50 8.45 3.19
CA ILE A 37 22.17 8.19 2.61
C ILE A 37 22.26 8.08 1.08
N GLN A 38 23.00 8.97 0.42
CA GLN A 38 23.19 8.88 -1.03
C GLN A 38 24.01 7.66 -1.46
N ASN A 39 24.99 7.23 -0.66
CA ASN A 39 25.82 6.07 -1.00
C ASN A 39 25.08 4.74 -0.83
N ARG A 40 24.11 4.63 0.11
CA ARG A 40 23.24 3.44 0.23
C ARG A 40 22.41 3.19 -1.02
N ASN A 41 22.03 4.24 -1.75
CA ASN A 41 21.26 4.12 -3.00
C ASN A 41 22.11 3.72 -4.22
N ARG A 42 23.44 3.68 -4.10
CA ARG A 42 24.35 3.22 -5.17
C ARG A 42 24.77 1.75 -5.02
N ALA A 43 24.46 1.12 -3.89
CA ALA A 43 24.80 -0.27 -3.61
C ALA A 43 23.65 -1.25 -3.92
N ALA A 44 22.56 -0.79 -4.54
CA ALA A 44 21.67 -1.68 -5.28
C ALA A 44 22.41 -2.07 -6.56
N GLU A 45 23.22 -3.13 -6.43
CA GLU A 45 23.72 -3.90 -7.55
C GLU A 45 22.53 -4.19 -8.48
N PRO A 46 22.60 -3.92 -9.80
CA PRO A 46 21.53 -4.33 -10.70
C PRO A 46 21.38 -5.84 -10.57
N ASP A 47 20.19 -6.27 -10.13
CA ASP A 47 19.85 -7.69 -10.03
C ASP A 47 20.17 -8.37 -11.38
N PRO A 48 21.06 -9.39 -11.42
CA PRO A 48 21.33 -10.14 -12.64
C PRO A 48 20.08 -10.87 -13.18
N ALA A 49 18.96 -10.85 -12.46
CA ALA A 49 17.66 -11.32 -12.90
C ALA A 49 16.88 -10.35 -13.81
N ALA A 50 17.47 -9.24 -14.29
CA ALA A 50 17.05 -8.62 -15.56
C ALA A 50 17.46 -9.50 -16.78
N GLY A 51 17.31 -10.81 -16.61
CA GLY A 51 17.89 -11.86 -17.43
C GLY A 51 16.89 -12.42 -18.42
N ASN A 52 17.42 -12.84 -19.57
CA ASN A 52 16.65 -13.47 -20.64
C ASN A 52 15.99 -14.75 -20.12
N PHE A 53 14.66 -14.83 -20.21
CA PHE A 53 13.92 -16.02 -19.85
C PHE A 53 13.70 -16.89 -21.09
N LEU A 54 14.12 -18.15 -21.03
CA LEU A 54 13.88 -19.12 -22.11
C LEU A 54 12.51 -19.77 -21.91
N VAL A 55 11.58 -19.51 -22.83
CA VAL A 55 10.28 -20.17 -22.89
C VAL A 55 10.28 -21.22 -23.99
N THR A 56 9.94 -22.46 -23.66
CA THR A 56 9.75 -23.52 -24.65
C THR A 56 8.31 -23.53 -25.13
N VAL A 57 8.10 -23.33 -26.43
CA VAL A 57 6.78 -23.46 -27.08
C VAL A 57 6.90 -24.56 -28.14
N GLY A 58 6.24 -25.70 -27.90
CA GLY A 58 6.43 -26.89 -28.74
C GLY A 58 7.85 -27.43 -28.64
N ALA A 59 8.60 -27.46 -29.75
CA ALA A 59 9.98 -27.93 -29.82
C ALA A 59 11.03 -26.80 -29.86
N GLU A 60 10.63 -25.54 -29.73
CA GLU A 60 11.50 -24.38 -29.93
C GLU A 60 11.62 -23.55 -28.64
N GLN A 61 12.81 -23.03 -28.35
CA GLN A 61 13.09 -22.15 -27.22
C GLN A 61 13.18 -20.69 -27.66
N ILE A 62 12.41 -19.82 -27.01
CA ILE A 62 12.34 -18.38 -27.28
C ILE A 62 12.91 -17.64 -26.06
N SER A 63 13.93 -16.78 -26.29
CA SER A 63 14.44 -15.86 -25.26
C SER A 63 13.55 -14.62 -25.16
N LEU A 64 12.91 -14.41 -24.02
CA LEU A 64 12.15 -13.22 -23.69
C LEU A 64 12.99 -12.30 -22.82
N GLN A 65 13.14 -11.04 -23.23
CA GLN A 65 13.81 -9.99 -22.46
C GLN A 65 12.75 -9.02 -21.91
N VAL A 66 12.64 -8.91 -20.59
CA VAL A 66 11.65 -8.06 -19.94
C VAL A 66 12.33 -6.81 -19.40
N ASP A 67 12.04 -5.66 -20.01
CA ASP A 67 12.48 -4.35 -19.50
C ASP A 67 11.53 -3.90 -18.37
N PRO A 68 12.03 -3.60 -17.15
CA PRO A 68 11.18 -3.20 -16.02
C PRO A 68 10.51 -1.82 -16.17
N ASN A 69 10.78 -1.05 -17.23
CA ASN A 69 10.27 0.32 -17.39
C ASN A 69 9.41 0.59 -18.64
N LEU A 70 8.96 -0.41 -19.40
CA LEU A 70 8.12 -0.16 -20.58
C LEU A 70 6.74 -0.85 -20.54
N ARG A 71 5.74 -0.03 -20.85
CA ARG A 71 4.33 -0.37 -21.10
C ARG A 71 4.22 -1.61 -22.00
N PRO A 72 3.29 -2.55 -21.74
CA PRO A 72 3.11 -3.70 -22.60
C PRO A 72 2.66 -3.23 -23.99
N THR A 73 3.52 -3.42 -24.99
CA THR A 73 3.13 -3.32 -26.41
C THR A 73 3.07 -4.74 -26.95
N ILE A 74 1.88 -5.19 -27.36
CA ILE A 74 1.70 -6.46 -28.04
C ILE A 74 2.38 -6.34 -29.40
N ILE A 75 3.49 -7.05 -29.60
CA ILE A 75 4.02 -7.30 -30.94
C ILE A 75 3.27 -8.54 -31.43
N GLU A 76 2.25 -8.33 -32.27
CA GLU A 76 1.62 -9.43 -32.99
C GLU A 76 2.71 -10.17 -33.79
N ALA A 77 2.89 -11.46 -33.53
CA ALA A 77 3.63 -12.34 -34.42
C ALA A 77 2.91 -12.39 -35.78
N PRO A 78 3.62 -12.62 -36.90
CA PRO A 78 2.98 -12.70 -38.21
C PRO A 78 1.91 -13.79 -38.19
N VAL A 79 0.65 -13.38 -38.39
CA VAL A 79 -0.46 -14.29 -38.62
C VAL A 79 -0.19 -15.02 -39.93
N ASP A 80 0.24 -16.28 -39.83
CA ASP A 80 0.26 -17.20 -40.96
C ASP A 80 -1.19 -17.44 -41.40
N ASN A 81 -1.57 -16.80 -42.51
CA ASN A 81 -2.88 -16.85 -43.13
C ASN A 81 -2.99 -17.99 -44.15
N THR A 82 -2.30 -19.10 -43.92
CA THR A 82 -2.45 -20.30 -44.72
C THR A 82 -3.86 -20.90 -44.52
N PRO A 83 -4.68 -21.05 -45.59
CA PRO A 83 -6.03 -21.58 -45.47
C PRO A 83 -6.01 -23.01 -44.95
N ARG A 84 -6.67 -23.25 -43.81
CA ARG A 84 -6.93 -24.60 -43.32
C ARG A 84 -8.12 -25.18 -44.09
N THR A 85 -7.84 -26.14 -44.95
CA THR A 85 -8.83 -27.01 -45.59
C THR A 85 -9.65 -27.72 -44.51
N GLU A 86 -10.95 -27.44 -44.48
CA GLU A 86 -11.96 -28.21 -43.76
C GLU A 86 -12.08 -29.59 -44.43
N ASP A 87 -11.82 -30.65 -43.66
CA ASP A 87 -12.22 -32.00 -44.03
C ASP A 87 -13.15 -32.51 -42.92
N ALA A 88 -14.43 -32.62 -43.26
CA ALA A 88 -15.48 -33.13 -42.41
C ALA A 88 -15.39 -34.66 -42.33
N PRO A 89 -15.94 -35.25 -41.27
CA PRO A 89 -16.69 -36.48 -41.44
C PRO A 89 -18.10 -36.33 -40.86
N ASP A 90 -19.09 -36.40 -41.75
CA ASP A 90 -20.42 -36.92 -41.42
C ASP A 90 -20.27 -38.38 -40.97
N GLU A 91 -20.86 -38.75 -39.82
CA GLU A 91 -21.69 -39.96 -39.72
C GLU A 91 -22.41 -40.09 -38.36
N GLN A 92 -23.74 -40.07 -38.47
CA GLN A 92 -24.72 -40.97 -37.85
C GLN A 92 -25.29 -40.71 -36.44
N ILE A 93 -26.60 -40.48 -36.50
CA ILE A 93 -27.63 -40.42 -35.46
C ILE A 93 -27.81 -41.78 -34.77
N GLN A 94 -28.01 -41.79 -33.45
CA GLN A 94 -28.81 -42.82 -32.77
C GLN A 94 -29.70 -42.20 -31.68
N GLU A 95 -30.96 -42.59 -31.77
CA GLU A 95 -32.15 -42.18 -31.02
C GLU A 95 -32.48 -43.23 -29.94
N ALA A 96 -33.37 -42.85 -29.00
CA ALA A 96 -34.01 -43.64 -27.92
C ALA A 96 -33.23 -43.71 -26.59
N THR A 97 -33.81 -43.52 -25.40
CA THR A 97 -35.21 -43.59 -24.93
C THR A 97 -35.31 -42.93 -23.53
N ALA A 98 -36.49 -42.45 -23.15
CA ALA A 98 -36.75 -41.66 -21.95
C ALA A 98 -37.29 -42.46 -20.73
N THR A 99 -37.05 -41.90 -19.52
CA THR A 99 -37.97 -41.81 -18.33
C THR A 99 -38.12 -43.06 -17.41
N PRO A 100 -38.36 -42.95 -16.06
CA PRO A 100 -38.54 -41.77 -15.18
C PRO A 100 -37.62 -41.66 -13.93
N GLU A 101 -37.54 -40.40 -13.51
CA GLU A 101 -37.37 -39.80 -12.18
C GLU A 101 -38.02 -40.55 -10.98
N PRO A 102 -37.32 -40.69 -9.84
CA PRO A 102 -37.93 -40.91 -8.54
C PRO A 102 -38.23 -39.56 -7.88
N THR A 103 -39.51 -39.25 -7.76
CA THR A 103 -40.09 -38.16 -6.98
C THR A 103 -39.61 -38.19 -5.52
N ALA A 104 -38.70 -37.30 -5.16
CA ALA A 104 -38.50 -36.89 -3.77
C ALA A 104 -39.00 -35.45 -3.66
N VAL A 105 -40.12 -35.30 -2.97
CA VAL A 105 -40.73 -34.02 -2.61
C VAL A 105 -39.72 -33.22 -1.77
N PRO A 106 -39.21 -32.06 -2.20
CA PRO A 106 -38.52 -31.18 -1.27
C PRO A 106 -39.60 -30.56 -0.39
N VAL A 107 -39.65 -31.01 0.86
CA VAL A 107 -40.40 -30.36 1.93
C VAL A 107 -39.88 -28.93 2.02
N ASP A 108 -40.77 -27.98 1.78
CA ASP A 108 -40.55 -26.54 1.89
C ASP A 108 -40.20 -26.19 3.34
N THR A 109 -38.93 -26.38 3.70
CA THR A 109 -38.36 -25.86 4.93
C THR A 109 -38.02 -24.42 4.64
N GLN A 110 -39.00 -23.56 4.89
CA GLN A 110 -38.88 -22.11 4.90
C GLN A 110 -37.61 -21.74 5.68
N ALA A 111 -36.56 -21.38 4.94
CA ALA A 111 -35.30 -20.94 5.49
C ALA A 111 -35.58 -19.72 6.37
N ALA A 112 -35.47 -19.91 7.68
CA ALA A 112 -35.48 -18.82 8.62
C ALA A 112 -34.41 -17.82 8.16
N THR A 113 -34.85 -16.61 7.81
CA THR A 113 -33.97 -15.48 7.53
C THR A 113 -33.17 -15.20 8.79
N ALA A 114 -31.97 -15.76 8.89
CA ALA A 114 -31.01 -15.41 9.91
C ALA A 114 -30.67 -13.92 9.71
N VAL A 115 -30.92 -13.10 10.72
CA VAL A 115 -30.45 -11.71 10.74
C VAL A 115 -28.93 -11.78 10.58
N PRO A 116 -28.34 -11.15 9.54
CA PRO A 116 -26.90 -11.17 9.38
C PRO A 116 -26.27 -10.52 10.61
N ALA A 117 -25.29 -11.20 11.20
CA ALA A 117 -24.49 -10.65 12.27
C ALA A 117 -23.90 -9.29 11.80
N PRO A 118 -23.84 -8.27 12.66
CA PRO A 118 -23.35 -6.95 12.27
C PRO A 118 -21.92 -7.06 11.75
N ALA A 119 -21.67 -6.48 10.57
CA ALA A 119 -20.34 -6.41 9.99
C ALA A 119 -19.40 -5.60 10.90
N VAL A 120 -18.17 -6.09 11.10
CA VAL A 120 -17.14 -5.40 11.89
C VAL A 120 -16.78 -4.07 11.22
N ALA A 121 -16.83 -2.98 11.98
CA ALA A 121 -16.49 -1.65 11.48
C ALA A 121 -15.00 -1.56 11.09
N LYS A 122 -14.68 -0.89 9.98
CA LYS A 122 -13.30 -0.71 9.51
C LYS A 122 -12.51 0.33 10.30
N ILE A 123 -13.18 1.38 10.75
CA ILE A 123 -12.59 2.53 11.43
C ILE A 123 -13.12 2.57 12.86
N ILE A 124 -12.24 2.86 13.81
CA ILE A 124 -12.58 3.21 15.19
C ILE A 124 -11.95 4.55 15.54
N PHE A 125 -12.45 5.17 16.61
CA PHE A 125 -11.91 6.43 17.11
C PHE A 125 -11.22 6.24 18.44
N ILE A 126 -10.05 6.84 18.58
CA ILE A 126 -9.32 6.90 19.84
C ILE A 126 -9.18 8.35 20.29
N ASP A 127 -9.26 8.56 21.60
CA ASP A 127 -8.97 9.87 22.19
C ASP A 127 -7.44 10.04 22.24
N TYR A 128 -6.95 11.10 21.61
CA TYR A 128 -5.53 11.41 21.50
C TYR A 128 -5.24 12.79 22.10
N THR A 129 -4.31 12.85 23.05
CA THR A 129 -3.84 14.13 23.60
C THR A 129 -2.69 14.65 22.75
N VAL A 130 -2.92 15.77 22.06
CA VAL A 130 -1.94 16.40 21.18
C VAL A 130 -0.70 16.81 21.97
N GLN A 131 0.47 16.42 21.46
CA GLN A 131 1.76 16.73 22.04
C GLN A 131 2.40 17.94 21.37
N GLN A 132 3.31 18.60 22.08
CA GLN A 132 4.09 19.68 21.50
C GLN A 132 4.95 19.15 20.34
N GLY A 133 4.78 19.76 19.16
CA GLY A 133 5.51 19.39 17.95
C GLY A 133 4.85 18.30 17.10
N ASP A 134 3.65 17.83 17.47
CA ASP A 134 2.88 16.95 16.58
C ASP A 134 2.52 17.65 15.26
N THR A 135 2.55 16.85 14.20
CA THR A 135 2.05 17.17 12.86
C THR A 135 1.12 16.06 12.41
N LEU A 136 0.25 16.31 11.43
CA LEU A 136 -0.56 15.24 10.85
C LEU A 136 0.31 14.07 10.37
N TYR A 137 1.47 14.35 9.79
CA TYR A 137 2.44 13.34 9.35
C TYR A 137 2.99 12.49 10.51
N SER A 138 3.47 13.13 11.58
CA SER A 138 4.03 12.40 12.72
C SER A 138 2.98 11.59 13.47
N ILE A 139 1.73 12.06 13.48
CA ILE A 139 0.58 11.32 14.04
C ILE A 139 0.24 10.13 13.15
N SER A 140 0.17 10.32 11.82
CA SER A 140 -0.16 9.24 10.88
C SER A 140 0.84 8.09 10.94
N ASP A 141 2.13 8.42 10.98
CA ASP A 141 3.21 7.43 11.08
C ASP A 141 3.16 6.64 12.39
N ARG A 142 2.87 7.31 13.51
CA ARG A 142 2.86 6.67 14.84
C ARG A 142 1.63 5.82 15.10
N LEU A 143 0.48 6.16 14.53
CA LEU A 143 -0.82 5.56 14.87
C LEU A 143 -1.43 4.73 13.73
N ASP A 144 -0.67 4.44 12.67
CA ASP A 144 -1.14 3.69 11.51
C ASP A 144 -2.47 4.24 10.93
N THR A 145 -2.62 5.57 10.96
CA THR A 145 -3.69 6.33 10.28
C THR A 145 -3.11 7.03 9.04
N SER A 146 -3.92 7.77 8.30
CA SER A 146 -3.46 8.56 7.16
C SER A 146 -3.95 9.99 7.23
N ILE A 147 -3.20 10.91 6.61
CA ILE A 147 -3.60 12.32 6.50
C ILE A 147 -4.95 12.43 5.77
N SER A 148 -5.16 11.63 4.72
CA SER A 148 -6.42 11.58 3.98
C SER A 148 -7.58 11.12 4.86
N LEU A 149 -7.38 10.07 5.67
CA LEU A 149 -8.41 9.58 6.60
C LEU A 149 -8.73 10.62 7.68
N MET A 150 -7.72 11.29 8.24
CA MET A 150 -7.93 12.39 9.18
C MET A 150 -8.70 13.55 8.55
N ALA A 151 -8.39 13.90 7.30
CA ALA A 151 -9.07 14.96 6.57
C ALA A 151 -10.55 14.65 6.29
N GLU A 152 -10.91 13.40 5.98
CA GLU A 152 -12.32 12.97 5.85
C GLU A 152 -13.13 13.08 7.15
N HIS A 153 -12.44 13.21 8.28
CA HIS A 153 -13.02 13.39 9.61
C HIS A 153 -12.78 14.80 10.18
N ASP A 154 -12.57 15.79 9.33
CA ASP A 154 -12.39 17.21 9.68
C ASP A 154 -11.21 17.49 10.62
N ILE A 155 -10.16 16.65 10.55
CA ILE A 155 -8.92 16.81 11.33
C ILE A 155 -7.82 17.35 10.41
N ALA A 156 -7.52 18.62 10.61
CA ALA A 156 -6.46 19.36 9.94
C ALA A 156 -5.35 19.75 10.93
N GLN A 157 -4.26 20.32 10.40
CA GLN A 157 -3.11 20.73 11.19
C GLN A 157 -3.49 21.76 12.27
N ASP A 158 -4.45 22.64 11.99
CA ASP A 158 -4.93 23.67 12.92
C ASP A 158 -5.65 23.09 14.14
N ASN A 159 -6.11 21.82 14.08
CA ASN A 159 -6.70 21.12 15.21
C ASN A 159 -5.65 20.60 16.20
N LEU A 160 -4.36 20.58 15.81
CA LEU A 160 -3.28 20.04 16.63
C LEU A 160 -2.74 21.08 17.61
N VAL A 161 -3.58 21.46 18.59
CA VAL A 161 -3.20 22.34 19.70
C VAL A 161 -2.63 21.52 20.85
N PRO A 162 -1.36 21.72 21.29
CA PRO A 162 -0.77 20.95 22.38
C PRO A 162 -1.62 20.96 23.66
N GLY A 163 -1.84 19.78 24.23
CA GLY A 163 -2.69 19.55 25.40
C GLY A 163 -4.18 19.34 25.10
N GLN A 164 -4.63 19.56 23.86
CA GLN A 164 -6.01 19.27 23.46
C GLN A 164 -6.22 17.77 23.27
N ILE A 165 -7.41 17.28 23.63
CA ILE A 165 -7.85 15.93 23.28
C ILE A 165 -8.64 16.01 21.97
N ILE A 166 -8.22 15.23 20.98
CA ILE A 166 -8.89 15.06 19.69
C ILE A 166 -9.27 13.59 19.48
N ARG A 167 -10.31 13.33 18.69
CA ARG A 167 -10.72 11.97 18.33
C ARG A 167 -10.11 11.58 16.99
N LEU A 168 -9.09 10.72 17.01
CA LEU A 168 -8.41 10.30 15.80
C LEU A 168 -9.06 9.04 15.21
N PRO A 169 -9.38 9.02 13.90
CA PRO A 169 -9.76 7.82 13.20
C PRO A 169 -8.53 6.93 12.97
N ILE A 170 -8.64 5.65 13.33
CA ILE A 170 -7.62 4.64 13.06
C ILE A 170 -8.28 3.39 12.48
N GLY A 171 -7.48 2.55 11.82
CA GLY A 171 -7.93 1.23 11.40
C GLY A 171 -8.29 0.34 12.59
N ASN A 172 -9.45 -0.30 12.54
CA ASN A 172 -9.90 -1.22 13.57
C ASN A 172 -9.09 -2.52 13.51
N PRO A 173 -8.35 -2.91 14.56
CA PRO A 173 -7.60 -4.17 14.58
C PRO A 173 -8.48 -5.39 14.31
N GLU A 174 -9.73 -5.39 14.81
CA GLU A 174 -10.67 -6.49 14.63
C GLU A 174 -11.14 -6.65 13.18
N PHE A 175 -11.06 -5.59 12.36
CA PHE A 175 -11.45 -5.67 10.95
C PHE A 175 -10.52 -6.61 10.14
N CYS A 176 -9.25 -6.68 10.54
CA CYS A 176 -8.23 -7.51 9.89
C CYS A 176 -7.86 -8.75 10.71
N ALA A 177 -8.61 -9.07 11.76
CA ALA A 177 -8.36 -10.24 12.60
C ALA A 177 -8.23 -11.51 11.74
N GLY A 178 -7.10 -12.22 11.89
CA GLY A 178 -6.77 -13.44 11.13
C GLY A 178 -6.32 -13.22 9.68
N ARG A 179 -6.24 -11.97 9.21
CA ARG A 179 -5.82 -11.61 7.85
C ARG A 179 -4.61 -10.67 7.81
N GLY A 180 -4.27 -10.03 8.92
CA GLY A 180 -3.16 -9.11 9.04
C GLY A 180 -3.47 -7.96 9.98
N ARG A 181 -2.83 -6.81 9.76
CA ARG A 181 -3.11 -5.55 10.45
C ARG A 181 -3.84 -4.55 9.56
N PRO A 182 -4.70 -3.70 10.13
CA PRO A 182 -5.31 -2.63 9.36
C PRO A 182 -4.26 -1.59 8.97
N TYR A 183 -4.43 -1.01 7.78
CA TYR A 183 -3.63 0.08 7.26
C TYR A 183 -4.55 1.10 6.59
N ALA A 184 -4.41 2.36 6.99
CA ALA A 184 -5.13 3.47 6.38
C ALA A 184 -4.39 3.96 5.13
N ILE A 185 -5.07 3.91 3.98
CA ILE A 185 -4.48 4.29 2.71
C ILE A 185 -4.26 5.81 2.67
N GLY A 186 -3.02 6.20 2.41
CA GLY A 186 -2.60 7.58 2.23
C GLY A 186 -2.55 8.01 0.78
N GLU A 187 -2.24 9.29 0.56
CA GLU A 187 -2.04 9.83 -0.78
C GLU A 187 -0.81 9.20 -1.46
N GLY A 188 -0.95 8.81 -2.73
CA GLY A 188 0.13 8.17 -3.49
C GLY A 188 0.32 6.68 -3.22
N ASP A 189 -0.44 6.10 -2.28
CA ASP A 189 -0.45 4.65 -2.09
C ASP A 189 -1.03 3.95 -3.31
N THR A 190 -0.39 2.84 -3.68
CA THR A 190 -0.83 1.90 -4.72
C THR A 190 -0.66 0.49 -4.17
N ALA A 191 -1.39 -0.50 -4.68
CA ALA A 191 -1.18 -1.88 -4.25
C ALA A 191 0.28 -2.34 -4.45
N TYR A 192 0.96 -1.81 -5.48
CA TYR A 192 2.36 -2.13 -5.79
C TYR A 192 3.35 -1.54 -4.77
N ASN A 193 3.32 -0.23 -4.51
CA ASN A 193 4.29 0.35 -3.57
C ASN A 193 4.04 -0.12 -2.12
N LEU A 194 2.79 -0.41 -1.76
CA LEU A 194 2.46 -1.02 -0.47
C LEU A 194 2.96 -2.46 -0.38
N SER A 195 2.88 -3.24 -1.46
CA SER A 195 3.39 -4.62 -1.43
C SER A 195 4.90 -4.64 -1.20
N GLU A 196 5.64 -3.76 -1.87
CA GLU A 196 7.09 -3.60 -1.66
C GLU A 196 7.39 -3.16 -0.22
N ARG A 197 6.68 -2.12 0.28
CA ARG A 197 6.87 -1.58 1.63
C ARG A 197 6.66 -2.62 2.72
N PHE A 198 5.67 -3.50 2.53
CA PHE A 198 5.27 -4.50 3.52
C PHE A 198 5.75 -5.92 3.19
N ASN A 199 6.70 -6.05 2.26
CA ASN A 199 7.33 -7.33 1.90
C ASN A 199 6.29 -8.43 1.58
N THR A 200 5.33 -8.09 0.73
CA THR A 200 4.27 -8.97 0.23
C THR A 200 4.14 -8.80 -1.30
N THR A 201 3.08 -9.32 -1.92
CA THR A 201 2.81 -9.15 -3.36
C THR A 201 1.48 -8.44 -3.60
N PRO A 202 1.29 -7.76 -4.75
CA PRO A 202 -0.01 -7.21 -5.12
C PRO A 202 -1.11 -8.27 -5.14
N GLN A 203 -0.79 -9.50 -5.57
CA GLN A 203 -1.71 -10.63 -5.60
C GLN A 203 -2.14 -11.06 -4.20
N ASN A 204 -1.23 -11.07 -3.23
CA ASN A 204 -1.59 -11.37 -1.84
C ASN A 204 -2.45 -10.26 -1.23
N LEU A 205 -2.12 -8.98 -1.49
CA LEU A 205 -2.96 -7.85 -1.07
C LEU A 205 -4.36 -7.92 -1.70
N GLN A 206 -4.46 -8.26 -2.98
CA GLN A 206 -5.75 -8.49 -3.66
C GLN A 206 -6.53 -9.62 -3.01
N ALA A 207 -5.90 -10.77 -2.77
CA ALA A 207 -6.56 -11.94 -2.19
C ALA A 207 -7.13 -11.63 -0.79
N ILE A 208 -6.32 -11.02 0.08
CA ILE A 208 -6.71 -10.74 1.47
C ILE A 208 -7.82 -9.67 1.54
N ASN A 209 -7.84 -8.72 0.60
CA ASN A 209 -8.76 -7.59 0.62
C ASN A 209 -9.92 -7.69 -0.39
N SER A 210 -9.96 -8.77 -1.18
CA SER A 210 -10.93 -8.94 -2.26
C SER A 210 -10.93 -7.75 -3.25
N LEU A 211 -9.75 -7.25 -3.60
CA LEU A 211 -9.62 -6.15 -4.56
C LEU A 211 -10.00 -6.61 -5.97
N ASP A 212 -10.41 -5.69 -6.83
CA ASP A 212 -10.67 -6.00 -8.24
C ASP A 212 -9.37 -6.30 -9.00
N VAL A 213 -9.51 -6.75 -10.25
CA VAL A 213 -8.38 -7.16 -11.12
C VAL A 213 -7.36 -6.05 -11.41
N ASN A 214 -7.74 -4.79 -11.22
CA ASN A 214 -6.86 -3.63 -11.36
C ASN A 214 -6.21 -3.21 -10.03
N PHE A 215 -6.40 -3.99 -8.96
CA PHE A 215 -5.83 -3.74 -7.63
C PHE A 215 -6.23 -2.37 -7.06
N THR A 216 -7.45 -1.90 -7.37
CA THR A 216 -7.90 -0.57 -6.96
C THR A 216 -7.92 -0.45 -5.44
N ILE A 217 -7.21 0.56 -4.94
CA ILE A 217 -7.29 1.02 -3.56
C ILE A 217 -7.66 2.50 -3.56
N ARG A 218 -8.38 2.96 -2.53
CA ARG A 218 -8.83 4.35 -2.44
C ARG A 218 -8.21 5.01 -1.23
N THR A 219 -7.78 6.25 -1.39
CA THR A 219 -7.34 7.09 -0.27
C THR A 219 -8.38 7.12 0.84
N ALA A 220 -7.92 7.19 2.08
CA ALA A 220 -8.72 7.15 3.30
C ALA A 220 -9.43 5.81 3.61
N ASP A 221 -9.44 4.83 2.70
CA ASP A 221 -9.94 3.49 3.03
C ASP A 221 -8.98 2.73 3.97
N ILE A 222 -9.54 1.76 4.70
CA ILE A 222 -8.77 0.77 5.46
C ILE A 222 -8.69 -0.54 4.67
N ILE A 223 -7.46 -1.03 4.50
CA ILE A 223 -7.15 -2.37 3.99
C ILE A 223 -6.36 -3.18 5.02
N CYS A 224 -6.33 -4.50 4.83
CA CYS A 224 -5.52 -5.42 5.61
C CYS A 224 -4.18 -5.67 4.92
N ILE A 225 -3.11 -5.53 5.68
CA ILE A 225 -1.73 -5.83 5.26
C ILE A 225 -1.26 -7.06 6.06
N PRO A 226 -0.68 -8.09 5.41
CA PRO A 226 -0.23 -9.31 6.08
C PRO A 226 0.91 -9.07 7.08
#